data_AF-A0A1F0RSL0-F1
#
_entry.id   AF-A0A1F0RSL0-F1
#
_cell.length_a   1.000
_cell.length_b   1.000
_cell.length_c   1.000
_cell.angle_alpha   90.00
_cell.angle_beta   90.00
_cell.angle_gamma   90.00
#
_symmetry.space_group_name_H-M   'P 1'
#
loop_
_entity.id
_entity.type
_entity.pdbx_description
1 polymer ?
#
loop_
_entity_poly.entity_id
_entity_poly.type
_entity_poly.pdbx_seq_one_letter_code
_entity_poly.pdbx_strand_id
1 'polypeptide(L)'
;MINALANYTLNEIERASRDEYERETFYKAYAISATPKLFLELVAAAILAWVLPGQMSMLCFLAIAPSIIGNLFGTAWLRKRVATPSVGRNWSAMAVYLIPLIVMFVGIAHNAYAPDSTSYLVGAGAGVTAAIIFTPFLRRRQHQRDQERLDAELDD
;
A
#
# COMPACT_ATOMS: atom_id res chain seq x y z
N MET A 1 -1.03 20.13 -6.59
CA MET A 1 -2.21 19.23 -6.63
C MET A 1 -2.38 18.38 -5.38
N ILE A 2 -1.36 17.66 -4.89
CA ILE A 2 -1.51 16.81 -3.68
C ILE A 2 -1.98 17.60 -2.45
N ASN A 3 -1.49 18.83 -2.25
CA ASN A 3 -1.97 19.72 -1.18
C ASN A 3 -3.45 20.10 -1.33
N ALA A 4 -3.98 20.24 -2.55
CA ALA A 4 -5.39 20.58 -2.77
C ALA A 4 -6.29 19.39 -2.42
N LEU A 5 -5.87 18.17 -2.76
CA LEU A 5 -6.54 16.92 -2.38
C LEU A 5 -6.54 16.71 -0.86
N ALA A 6 -5.39 16.93 -0.21
CA ALA A 6 -5.28 16.85 1.24
C ALA A 6 -6.16 17.92 1.92
N ASN A 7 -6.10 19.17 1.46
CA ASN A 7 -6.91 20.24 2.05
C ASN A 7 -8.41 20.02 1.82
N TYR A 8 -8.81 19.38 0.72
CA TYR A 8 -10.21 19.05 0.49
C TYR A 8 -10.74 18.09 1.57
N THR A 9 -10.06 16.97 1.81
CA THR A 9 -10.49 15.98 2.80
C THR A 9 -10.36 16.49 4.24
N LEU A 10 -9.31 17.27 4.53
CA LEU A 10 -9.12 17.90 5.84
C LEU A 10 -10.22 18.92 6.14
N ASN A 11 -10.55 19.78 5.18
CA ASN A 11 -11.63 20.77 5.32
C ASN A 11 -12.99 20.11 5.47
N GLU A 12 -13.22 18.95 4.84
CA GLU A 12 -14.46 18.20 5.00
C GLU A 12 -14.61 17.64 6.41
N ILE A 13 -13.54 17.09 6.99
CA ILE A 13 -13.51 16.64 8.37
C ILE A 13 -13.70 17.83 9.32
N GLU A 14 -13.00 18.94 9.10
CA GLU A 14 -13.13 20.15 9.94
C GLU A 14 -14.53 20.74 9.93
N ARG A 15 -15.23 20.69 8.78
CA ARG A 15 -16.63 21.13 8.69
C ARG A 15 -17.60 20.17 9.37
N ALA A 16 -17.28 18.87 9.38
CA ALA A 16 -18.12 17.85 9.98
C ALA A 16 -17.91 17.70 11.50
N SER A 17 -16.75 18.09 12.02
CA SER A 17 -16.40 18.03 13.44
C SER A 17 -16.74 19.32 14.19
N ARG A 18 -17.37 19.21 15.35
CA ARG A 18 -17.67 20.33 16.25
C ARG A 18 -16.59 20.56 17.29
N ASP A 19 -15.87 19.52 17.66
CA ASP A 19 -14.78 19.56 18.63
C ASP A 19 -13.57 18.72 18.17
N GLU A 20 -12.51 18.76 18.99
CA GLU A 20 -11.28 18.02 18.70
C GLU A 20 -11.47 16.49 18.79
N TYR A 21 -12.40 16.03 19.65
CA TYR A 21 -12.67 14.61 19.85
C TYR A 21 -13.39 13.99 18.65
N GLU A 22 -14.39 14.67 18.09
CA GLU A 22 -15.08 14.29 16.86
C GLU A 22 -14.10 14.24 15.70
N ARG A 23 -13.23 15.26 15.56
CA ARG A 23 -12.19 15.29 14.53
C ARG A 23 -11.23 14.10 14.65
N GLU A 24 -10.73 13.80 15.84
CA GLU A 24 -9.88 12.64 16.07
C GLU A 24 -10.62 11.32 15.76
N THR A 25 -11.90 11.23 16.12
CA THR A 25 -12.74 10.07 15.85
C THR A 25 -12.92 9.84 14.35
N PHE A 26 -13.09 10.90 13.55
CA PHE A 26 -13.15 10.80 12.09
C PHE A 26 -11.82 10.26 11.51
N TYR A 27 -10.68 10.75 11.98
CA TYR A 27 -9.38 10.21 11.54
C TYR A 27 -9.21 8.73 11.88
N LYS A 28 -9.64 8.31 13.08
CA LYS A 28 -9.65 6.90 13.48
C LYS A 28 -10.56 6.07 12.58
N ALA A 29 -11.76 6.55 12.26
CA ALA A 29 -12.68 5.87 11.35
C ALA A 29 -12.07 5.69 9.96
N TYR A 30 -11.40 6.72 9.42
CA TYR A 30 -10.65 6.61 8.17
C TYR A 30 -9.54 5.55 8.24
N ALA A 31 -8.73 5.57 9.30
CA ALA A 31 -7.65 4.60 9.51
C ALA A 31 -8.17 3.16 9.63
N ILE A 32 -9.27 2.96 10.36
CA ILE A 32 -9.94 1.66 10.49
C ILE A 32 -10.45 1.19 9.13
N SER A 33 -11.03 2.09 8.31
CA SER A 33 -11.57 1.73 6.99
C SER A 33 -10.50 1.40 5.95
N ALA A 34 -9.29 1.94 6.08
CA ALA A 34 -8.22 1.77 5.10
C ALA A 34 -7.73 0.31 5.01
N THR A 35 -7.60 -0.35 6.16
CA THR A 35 -7.16 -1.75 6.31
C THR A 35 -8.07 -2.74 5.56
N PRO A 36 -9.39 -2.82 5.81
CA PRO A 36 -10.29 -3.73 5.11
C PRO A 36 -10.46 -3.38 3.63
N LYS A 37 -10.39 -2.08 3.24
CA LYS A 37 -10.44 -1.69 1.82
C LYS A 37 -9.32 -2.34 1.01
N LEU A 38 -8.09 -2.26 1.52
CA LEU A 38 -6.94 -2.87 0.86
C LEU A 38 -7.06 -4.41 0.80
N PHE A 39 -7.57 -5.04 1.85
CA PHE A 39 -7.83 -6.48 1.85
C PHE A 39 -8.87 -6.88 0.79
N LEU A 40 -10.01 -6.17 0.74
CA LEU A 40 -11.06 -6.43 -0.24
C LEU A 40 -10.59 -6.21 -1.68
N GLU A 41 -9.74 -5.21 -1.91
CA GLU A 41 -9.12 -4.95 -3.22
C GLU A 41 -8.22 -6.11 -3.66
N LEU A 42 -7.43 -6.69 -2.75
CA LEU A 42 -6.62 -7.88 -3.03
C LEU A 42 -7.49 -9.11 -3.29
N VAL A 43 -8.60 -9.28 -2.56
CA VAL A 43 -9.55 -10.37 -2.82
C VAL A 43 -10.19 -10.21 -4.19
N ALA A 44 -10.62 -9.00 -4.56
CA ALA A 44 -11.17 -8.72 -5.88
C ALA A 44 -10.14 -9.00 -7.00
N ALA A 45 -8.89 -8.57 -6.80
CA ALA A 45 -7.80 -8.86 -7.73
C ALA A 45 -7.55 -10.38 -7.87
N ALA A 46 -7.56 -11.12 -6.75
CA ALA A 46 -7.44 -12.57 -6.78
C ALA A 46 -8.57 -13.22 -7.58
N ILE A 47 -9.83 -12.82 -7.36
CA ILE A 47 -10.96 -13.33 -8.13
C ILE A 47 -10.77 -13.05 -9.63
N LEU A 48 -10.38 -11.82 -10.01
CA LEU A 48 -10.15 -11.46 -11.41
C LEU A 48 -9.03 -12.29 -12.06
N ALA A 49 -7.96 -12.59 -11.31
CA ALA A 49 -6.87 -13.43 -11.82
C ALA A 49 -7.33 -14.84 -12.20
N TRP A 50 -8.30 -15.40 -11.49
CA TRP A 50 -8.86 -16.73 -11.77
C TRP A 50 -9.99 -16.71 -12.80
N VAL A 51 -10.81 -15.67 -12.81
CA VAL A 51 -11.99 -15.57 -13.70
C VAL A 51 -11.59 -15.20 -15.13
N LEU A 52 -10.56 -14.37 -15.31
CA LEU A 52 -10.19 -13.89 -16.63
C LEU A 52 -9.27 -14.89 -17.36
N PRO A 53 -9.60 -15.25 -18.61
CA PRO A 53 -8.85 -16.26 -19.36
C PRO A 53 -7.53 -15.71 -19.92
N GLY A 54 -6.50 -16.55 -20.00
CA GLY A 54 -5.26 -16.21 -20.69
C GLY A 54 -4.53 -15.03 -20.05
N GLN A 55 -3.94 -14.20 -20.91
CA GLN A 55 -3.25 -12.96 -20.52
C GLN A 55 -4.19 -11.90 -19.93
N MET A 56 -5.51 -12.01 -20.12
CA MET A 56 -6.48 -11.08 -19.52
C MET A 56 -6.48 -11.16 -18.00
N SER A 57 -6.02 -12.27 -17.41
CA SER A 57 -5.80 -12.38 -15.96
C SER A 57 -4.90 -11.28 -15.39
N MET A 58 -3.99 -10.70 -16.18
CA MET A 58 -3.15 -9.57 -15.76
C MET A 58 -3.93 -8.29 -15.48
N LEU A 59 -5.17 -8.17 -15.96
CA LEU A 59 -6.03 -7.03 -15.64
C LEU A 59 -6.39 -6.97 -14.14
N CYS A 60 -6.14 -8.03 -13.38
CA CYS A 60 -6.22 -7.98 -11.91
C CYS A 60 -5.30 -6.90 -11.31
N PHE A 61 -4.20 -6.53 -11.97
CA PHE A 61 -3.32 -5.47 -11.50
C PHE A 61 -3.98 -4.08 -11.55
N LEU A 62 -4.94 -3.87 -12.44
CA LEU A 62 -5.73 -2.63 -12.46
C LEU A 62 -6.60 -2.49 -11.21
N ALA A 63 -7.01 -3.60 -10.61
CA ALA A 63 -7.77 -3.56 -9.36
C ALA A 63 -6.91 -3.05 -8.19
N ILE A 64 -5.59 -3.31 -8.19
CA ILE A 64 -4.64 -2.94 -7.12
C ILE A 64 -3.98 -1.57 -7.38
N ALA A 65 -3.98 -1.12 -8.64
CA ALA A 65 -3.32 0.12 -9.04
C ALA A 65 -3.76 1.36 -8.23
N PRO A 66 -5.06 1.58 -7.92
CA PRO A 66 -5.50 2.72 -7.12
C PRO A 66 -4.88 2.72 -5.72
N SER A 67 -4.84 1.58 -5.02
CA SER A 67 -4.20 1.50 -3.70
C SER A 67 -2.71 1.77 -3.76
N ILE A 68 -1.99 1.26 -4.77
CA ILE A 68 -0.55 1.50 -4.92
C ILE A 68 -0.30 2.98 -5.17
N ILE A 69 -1.01 3.58 -6.12
CA ILE A 69 -0.87 4.98 -6.49
C ILE A 69 -1.23 5.89 -5.30
N GLY A 70 -2.34 5.61 -4.61
CA GLY A 70 -2.76 6.35 -3.42
C GLY A 70 -1.72 6.29 -2.30
N ASN A 71 -1.16 5.12 -2.02
CA ASN A 71 -0.08 4.96 -1.03
C ASN A 71 1.19 5.70 -1.43
N LEU A 72 1.57 5.70 -2.71
CA LEU A 72 2.74 6.44 -3.20
C LEU A 72 2.57 7.94 -3.00
N PHE A 73 1.41 8.50 -3.37
CA PHE A 73 1.13 9.92 -3.15
C PHE A 73 1.09 10.29 -1.67
N GLY A 74 0.42 9.49 -0.84
CA GLY A 74 0.36 9.69 0.61
C GLY A 74 1.75 9.64 1.24
N THR A 75 2.57 8.67 0.86
CA THR A 75 3.94 8.52 1.35
C THR A 75 4.83 9.69 0.88
N ALA A 76 4.73 10.08 -0.38
CA ALA A 76 5.50 11.20 -0.93
C ALA A 76 5.13 12.53 -0.25
N TRP A 77 3.86 12.73 0.10
CA TRP A 77 3.42 13.89 0.87
C TRP A 77 3.92 13.84 2.31
N LEU A 78 3.80 12.68 2.98
CA LEU A 78 4.25 12.48 4.36
C LEU A 78 5.75 12.79 4.51
N ARG A 79 6.58 12.25 3.61
CA ARG A 79 8.05 12.44 3.61
C ARG A 79 8.51 13.89 3.46
N LYS A 80 7.63 14.78 2.97
CA LYS A 80 7.94 16.21 2.88
C LYS A 80 7.75 16.93 4.21
N ARG A 81 7.02 16.34 5.15
CA ARG A 81 6.56 17.01 6.38
C ARG A 81 7.00 16.32 7.66
N VAL A 82 7.19 15.00 7.61
CA VAL A 82 7.58 14.19 8.76
C VAL A 82 8.55 13.12 8.29
N ALA A 83 9.58 12.84 9.10
CA ALA A 83 10.49 11.74 8.84
C ALA A 83 9.71 10.42 8.76
N THR A 84 10.02 9.59 7.76
CA THR A 84 9.27 8.35 7.48
C THR A 84 9.17 7.48 8.75
N PRO A 85 7.98 7.20 9.31
CA PRO A 85 7.88 6.54 10.61
C PRO A 85 8.42 5.10 10.56
N SER A 86 9.25 4.76 11.54
CA SER A 86 9.92 3.45 11.66
C SER A 86 9.09 2.45 12.48
N VAL A 87 7.81 2.30 12.14
CA VAL A 87 6.94 1.36 12.87
C VAL A 87 7.33 -0.09 12.58
N GLY A 88 7.43 -0.90 13.63
CA GLY A 88 7.70 -2.33 13.56
C GLY A 88 6.66 -3.09 12.73
N ARG A 89 7.08 -4.22 12.14
CA ARG A 89 6.20 -5.04 11.32
C ARG A 89 5.26 -5.86 12.19
N ASN A 90 3.95 -5.70 12.01
CA ASN A 90 2.99 -6.65 12.55
C ASN A 90 2.84 -7.86 11.60
N TRP A 91 3.52 -8.96 11.94
CA TRP A 91 3.56 -10.16 11.10
C TRP A 91 2.20 -10.85 10.94
N SER A 92 1.35 -10.84 11.97
CA SER A 92 0.02 -11.46 11.88
C SER A 92 -0.88 -10.69 10.92
N ALA A 93 -0.87 -9.35 11.00
CA ALA A 93 -1.58 -8.51 10.04
C ALA A 93 -1.05 -8.70 8.61
N MET A 94 0.27 -8.84 8.44
CA MET A 94 0.85 -9.05 7.11
C MET A 94 0.48 -10.41 6.51
N ALA A 95 0.38 -11.46 7.32
CA ALA A 95 -0.05 -12.78 6.86
C ALA A 95 -1.45 -12.76 6.22
N VAL A 96 -2.37 -11.97 6.77
CA VAL A 96 -3.74 -11.82 6.22
C VAL A 96 -3.71 -11.26 4.79
N TYR A 97 -2.82 -10.32 4.49
CA TYR A 97 -2.69 -9.75 3.14
C TYR A 97 -1.92 -10.65 2.17
N LEU A 98 -1.01 -11.48 2.67
CA LEU A 98 -0.23 -12.39 1.82
C LEU A 98 -1.09 -13.51 1.21
N ILE A 99 -2.13 -13.96 1.90
CA ILE A 99 -3.02 -15.03 1.41
C ILE A 99 -3.68 -14.65 0.06
N PRO A 100 -4.48 -13.58 -0.05
CA PRO A 100 -5.09 -13.21 -1.32
C PRO A 100 -4.04 -12.84 -2.39
N LEU A 101 -2.90 -12.29 -1.98
CA LEU A 101 -1.78 -12.00 -2.88
C LEU A 101 -1.23 -13.28 -3.54
N ILE A 102 -0.98 -14.33 -2.75
CA ILE A 102 -0.49 -15.62 -3.25
C ILE A 102 -1.54 -16.24 -4.18
N VAL A 103 -2.82 -16.24 -3.77
CA VAL A 103 -3.92 -16.78 -4.57
C VAL A 103 -4.02 -16.08 -5.93
N MET A 104 -3.82 -14.76 -5.97
CA MET A 104 -3.78 -13.98 -7.19
C MET A 104 -2.63 -14.42 -8.11
N PHE A 105 -1.39 -14.49 -7.59
CA PHE A 105 -0.24 -14.90 -8.40
C PHE A 105 -0.36 -16.32 -8.95
N VAL A 106 -0.92 -17.24 -8.17
CA VAL A 106 -1.21 -18.61 -8.63
C VAL A 106 -2.28 -18.59 -9.74
N GLY A 107 -3.32 -17.78 -9.62
CA GLY A 107 -4.34 -17.62 -10.67
C GLY A 107 -3.76 -17.11 -11.98
N ILE A 108 -2.90 -16.08 -11.93
CA ILE A 108 -2.19 -15.57 -13.11
C ILE A 108 -1.29 -16.65 -13.72
N ALA A 109 -0.53 -17.36 -12.89
CA ALA A 109 0.36 -18.42 -13.35
C ALA A 109 -0.41 -19.53 -14.09
N HIS A 110 -1.57 -19.92 -13.56
CA HIS A 110 -2.43 -20.93 -14.15
C HIS A 110 -3.06 -20.46 -15.47
N ASN A 111 -3.59 -19.23 -15.52
CA ASN A 111 -4.34 -18.75 -16.67
C ASN A 111 -3.47 -18.18 -17.79
N ALA A 112 -2.38 -17.49 -17.49
CA ALA A 112 -1.56 -16.79 -18.49
C ALA A 112 -0.29 -17.53 -18.90
N TYR A 113 0.24 -18.43 -18.05
CA TYR A 113 1.58 -19.00 -18.21
C TYR A 113 1.62 -20.53 -18.21
N ALA A 114 0.49 -21.22 -18.14
CA ALA A 114 0.48 -22.69 -18.25
C ALA A 114 0.84 -23.14 -19.69
N PRO A 115 1.66 -24.21 -19.86
CA PRO A 115 2.21 -25.07 -18.80
C PRO A 115 3.50 -24.57 -18.13
N ASP A 116 4.28 -23.67 -18.75
CA ASP A 116 5.56 -23.14 -18.25
C ASP A 116 5.41 -22.03 -17.18
N SER A 117 4.67 -22.34 -16.12
CA SER A 117 4.32 -21.41 -15.03
C SER A 117 5.38 -21.29 -13.93
N THR A 118 6.33 -22.22 -13.88
CA THR A 118 7.35 -22.33 -12.83
C THR A 118 8.26 -21.10 -12.76
N SER A 119 8.72 -20.59 -13.91
CA SER A 119 9.61 -19.42 -13.98
C SER A 119 8.93 -18.16 -13.44
N TYR A 120 7.66 -17.97 -13.77
CA TYR A 120 6.84 -16.86 -13.27
C TYR A 120 6.64 -16.94 -11.75
N LEU A 121 6.26 -18.10 -11.23
CA LEU A 121 6.04 -18.30 -9.79
C LEU A 121 7.34 -18.11 -8.99
N VAL A 122 8.47 -18.59 -9.51
CA VAL A 122 9.79 -18.37 -8.91
C VAL A 122 10.14 -16.88 -8.91
N GLY A 123 9.92 -16.18 -10.03
CA GLY A 123 10.16 -14.74 -10.11
C GLY A 123 9.29 -13.92 -9.17
N ALA A 124 7.99 -14.24 -9.10
CA ALA A 124 7.04 -13.60 -8.19
C ALA A 124 7.41 -13.86 -6.72
N GLY A 125 7.72 -15.11 -6.37
CA GLY A 125 8.15 -15.49 -5.03
C GLY A 125 9.44 -14.81 -4.61
N ALA A 126 10.42 -14.72 -5.51
CA ALA A 126 11.67 -14.01 -5.27
C ALA A 126 11.43 -12.50 -5.04
N GLY A 127 10.55 -11.89 -5.83
CA GLY A 127 10.17 -10.48 -5.69
C GLY A 127 9.53 -10.17 -4.34
N VAL A 128 8.56 -10.98 -3.90
CA VAL A 128 7.91 -10.84 -2.58
C VAL A 128 8.92 -11.01 -1.45
N THR A 129 9.79 -12.02 -1.54
CA THR A 129 10.82 -12.29 -0.52
C THR A 129 11.81 -11.13 -0.42
N ALA A 130 12.30 -10.63 -1.56
CA ALA A 130 13.18 -9.48 -1.61
C ALA A 130 12.50 -8.23 -1.00
N ALA A 131 11.24 -7.97 -1.36
CA ALA A 131 10.50 -6.86 -0.77
C ALA A 131 10.39 -6.97 0.75
N ILE A 132 10.10 -8.16 1.29
CA ILE A 132 10.03 -8.38 2.74
C ILE A 132 11.39 -8.12 3.40
N ILE A 133 12.49 -8.62 2.85
CA ILE A 133 13.82 -8.48 3.46
C ILE A 133 14.36 -7.05 3.34
N PHE A 134 14.25 -6.42 2.18
CA PHE A 134 14.89 -5.13 1.90
C PHE A 134 14.06 -3.92 2.36
N THR A 135 12.73 -4.04 2.48
CA THR A 135 11.87 -2.93 2.96
C THR A 135 12.31 -2.33 4.30
N PRO A 136 12.61 -3.11 5.38
CA PRO A 136 13.03 -2.52 6.65
C PRO A 136 14.36 -1.77 6.54
N PHE A 137 15.30 -2.29 5.75
CA PHE A 137 16.59 -1.63 5.53
C PHE A 137 16.43 -0.31 4.78
N LEU A 138 15.65 -0.33 3.69
CA LEU A 138 15.33 0.87 2.90
C LEU A 138 14.61 1.92 3.75
N ARG A 139 13.65 1.50 4.59
CA ARG A 139 12.91 2.42 5.47
C ARG A 139 13.81 3.07 6.52
N ARG A 140 14.74 2.34 7.13
CA ARG A 140 15.71 2.91 8.09
C ARG A 140 16.59 3.96 7.44
N ARG A 141 17.13 3.66 6.25
CA ARG A 141 17.98 4.60 5.51
C ARG A 141 17.21 5.82 5.01
N GLN A 142 15.94 5.63 4.62
CA GLN A 142 15.06 6.73 4.24
C GLN A 142 14.74 7.63 5.42
N HIS A 143 14.45 7.05 6.60
CA HIS A 143 14.19 7.82 7.81
C HIS A 143 15.35 8.74 8.18
N GLN A 144 16.58 8.23 8.16
CA GLN A 144 17.79 9.02 8.45
C GLN A 144 17.96 10.19 7.46
N ARG A 145 17.79 9.92 6.17
CA ARG A 145 17.88 10.96 5.13
C ARG A 145 16.79 12.02 5.25
N ASP A 146 15.57 11.61 5.60
CA ASP A 146 14.47 12.54 5.78
C ASP A 146 14.70 13.41 7.02
N GLN A 147 15.29 12.87 8.11
CA GLN A 147 15.70 13.64 9.28
C GLN A 147 16.79 14.66 8.93
N GLU A 148 17.88 14.22 8.29
CA GLU A 148 18.98 15.09 7.87
C GLU A 148 18.49 16.26 7.00
N ARG A 149 17.51 16.03 6.11
CA ARG A 149 16.93 17.11 5.29
C ARG A 149 16.10 18.09 6.12
N LEU A 150 15.27 17.58 7.02
CA LEU A 150 14.39 18.42 7.85
C LEU A 150 15.20 19.24 8.86
N ASP A 151 16.25 18.67 9.44
CA ASP A 151 17.14 19.37 10.35
C ASP A 151 17.89 20.49 9.62
N ALA A 152 18.38 20.24 8.39
CA ALA A 152 19.02 21.26 7.57
C ALA A 152 18.06 22.41 7.15
N GLU A 153 16.77 22.13 6.95
CA GLU A 153 15.75 23.17 6.68
C GLU A 153 15.38 24.01 7.92
N LEU A 154 15.71 23.55 9.14
CA LEU A 154 15.44 24.26 10.40
C LEU A 154 16.61 25.14 10.86
N ASP A 155 17.83 24.81 10.43
CA ASP A 155 19.05 25.54 10.78
C ASP A 155 19.32 26.78 9.89
N ASP A 156 18.61 26.90 8.75
CA ASP A 156 18.62 28.06 7.82
C ASP A 156 17.45 29.03 8.08
#